data_AF-A0A7C2U7Q4-F1
#
_entry.id   AF-A0A7C2U7Q4-F1
#
_cell.length_a   1.000
_cell.length_b   1.000
_cell.length_c   1.000
_cell.angle_alpha   90.00
_cell.angle_beta   90.00
_cell.angle_gamma   90.00
#
_symmetry.space_group_name_H-M   'P 1'
#
loop_
_entity.id
_entity.type
_entity.pdbx_description
1 polymer ?
#
loop_
_entity_poly.entity_id
_entity_poly.type
_entity_poly.pdbx_seq_one_letter_code
_entity_poly.pdbx_strand_id
1 'polypeptide(L)'
;MLRSLAVPGWGQYYNRQYFKAALAFGAEAGLVATAVYWNSKANAASDRELKLFYQNNRNTANWFLLGTILLSMLDAYVDASLSDFDESPDLSLAPSSQLVNHAIGVKLTIKIGL
;
A
#
# COMPACT_ATOMS: atom_id res chain seq x y z
N MET A 1 -0.12 -15.55 -10.64
CA MET A 1 -0.29 -14.36 -9.77
C MET A 1 -0.96 -13.22 -10.56
N LEU A 2 -2.07 -13.51 -11.28
CA LEU A 2 -2.76 -12.55 -12.16
C LEU A 2 -4.17 -12.20 -11.68
N ARG A 3 -4.55 -12.67 -10.48
CA ARG A 3 -5.93 -12.64 -9.97
C ARG A 3 -6.26 -11.39 -9.15
N SER A 4 -5.30 -10.48 -8.98
CA SER A 4 -5.38 -9.35 -8.05
C SER A 4 -5.47 -7.98 -8.74
N LEU A 5 -5.92 -7.94 -10.00
CA LEU A 5 -5.96 -6.72 -10.81
C LEU A 5 -7.39 -6.28 -11.20
N ALA A 6 -8.41 -6.83 -10.55
CA ALA A 6 -9.80 -6.55 -10.91
C ALA A 6 -10.44 -5.42 -10.09
N VAL A 7 -9.91 -5.09 -8.91
CA VAL A 7 -10.49 -4.08 -8.02
C VAL A 7 -9.36 -3.30 -7.31
N PRO A 8 -9.35 -1.95 -7.38
CA PRO A 8 -8.45 -1.16 -6.55
C PRO A 8 -8.65 -1.54 -5.08
N GLY A 9 -7.60 -2.05 -4.43
CA GLY A 9 -7.63 -2.45 -3.01
C GLY A 9 -7.70 -3.95 -2.70
N TRP A 10 -8.00 -4.85 -3.66
CA TRP A 10 -8.07 -6.30 -3.35
C TRP A 10 -6.69 -6.94 -3.06
N GLY A 11 -5.61 -6.33 -3.57
CA GLY A 11 -4.23 -6.78 -3.34
C GLY A 11 -3.63 -6.35 -2.01
N GLN A 12 -4.26 -5.44 -1.26
CA GLN A 12 -3.68 -4.87 -0.02
C GLN A 12 -4.06 -5.62 1.26
N TYR A 13 -4.98 -6.60 1.18
CA TYR A 13 -5.40 -7.42 2.34
C TYR A 13 -4.25 -8.25 2.94
N TYR A 14 -3.29 -8.67 2.11
CA TYR A 14 -2.23 -9.58 2.55
C TYR A 14 -1.07 -8.90 3.31
N ASN A 15 -0.92 -7.56 3.25
CA ASN A 15 0.25 -6.87 3.82
C ASN A 15 -0.07 -5.87 4.96
N ARG A 16 -1.20 -6.00 5.65
CA ARG A 16 -1.63 -5.11 6.77
C ARG A 16 -1.73 -3.60 6.45
N GLN A 17 -1.65 -3.17 5.20
CA GLN A 17 -1.75 -1.74 4.80
C GLN A 17 -3.21 -1.25 4.63
N TYR A 18 -4.16 -1.84 5.34
CA TYR A 18 -5.60 -1.52 5.29
C TYR A 18 -5.92 -0.03 5.45
N PHE A 19 -5.09 0.67 6.22
CA PHE A 19 -5.27 2.09 6.46
C PHE A 19 -5.10 2.92 5.17
N LYS A 20 -4.13 2.57 4.31
CA LYS A 20 -3.92 3.28 3.03
C LYS A 20 -5.09 3.06 2.07
N ALA A 21 -5.53 1.81 1.90
CA ALA A 21 -6.70 1.49 1.09
C ALA A 21 -7.97 2.19 1.60
N ALA A 22 -8.23 2.15 2.91
CA ALA A 22 -9.39 2.80 3.50
C ALA A 22 -9.34 4.32 3.33
N LEU A 23 -8.17 4.93 3.46
CA LEU A 23 -7.98 6.36 3.24
C LEU A 23 -8.22 6.75 1.78
N ALA A 24 -7.65 6.01 0.83
CA ALA A 24 -7.85 6.25 -0.60
C ALA A 24 -9.33 6.12 -0.98
N PHE A 25 -9.98 5.03 -0.57
CA PHE A 25 -11.40 4.82 -0.81
C PHE A 25 -12.27 5.91 -0.17
N GLY A 26 -11.97 6.31 1.07
CA GLY A 26 -12.67 7.39 1.76
C GLY A 26 -12.54 8.73 1.04
N ALA A 27 -11.34 9.05 0.52
CA ALA A 27 -11.09 10.26 -0.24
C ALA A 27 -11.87 10.27 -1.57
N GLU A 28 -11.80 9.17 -2.34
CA GLU A 28 -12.52 9.03 -3.60
C GLU A 28 -14.04 9.08 -3.38
N ALA A 29 -14.57 8.35 -2.41
CA ALA A 29 -15.99 8.34 -2.07
C ALA A 29 -16.49 9.73 -1.64
N GLY A 30 -15.70 10.46 -0.84
CA GLY A 30 -16.01 11.83 -0.44
C GLY A 30 -16.08 12.78 -1.64
N LEU A 31 -15.11 12.71 -2.55
CA LEU A 31 -15.08 13.54 -3.75
C LEU A 31 -16.27 13.24 -4.67
N VAL A 32 -16.59 11.96 -4.89
CA VAL A 32 -17.79 11.56 -5.65
C VAL A 32 -19.06 12.09 -5.00
N ALA A 33 -19.21 11.97 -3.67
CA ALA A 33 -20.38 12.49 -2.97
C ALA A 33 -20.53 14.01 -3.14
N THR A 34 -19.43 14.77 -3.05
CA THR A 34 -19.47 16.22 -3.29
C THR A 34 -19.82 16.56 -4.73
N ALA A 35 -19.28 15.82 -5.71
CA ALA A 35 -19.59 16.02 -7.12
C ALA A 35 -21.09 15.76 -7.40
N VAL A 36 -21.67 14.70 -6.83
CA VAL A 36 -23.11 14.40 -6.92
C VAL A 36 -23.94 15.51 -6.25
N TYR A 37 -23.54 15.96 -5.07
CA TYR A 37 -24.23 17.04 -4.36
C TYR A 37 -24.30 18.34 -5.19
N TRP A 38 -23.17 18.76 -5.75
CA TRP A 38 -23.12 19.95 -6.60
C TRP A 38 -23.85 19.75 -7.93
N ASN A 39 -23.87 18.53 -8.47
CA ASN A 39 -24.64 18.19 -9.67
C ASN A 39 -26.15 18.35 -9.41
N SER A 40 -26.66 17.83 -8.29
CA SER A 40 -28.06 17.96 -7.90
C SER A 40 -28.48 19.42 -7.75
N LYS A 41 -27.64 20.26 -7.13
CA LYS A 41 -27.88 21.70 -7.01
C LYS A 41 -27.83 22.42 -8.36
N ALA A 42 -26.89 22.05 -9.24
CA ALA A 42 -26.82 22.59 -10.60
C ALA A 42 -28.06 22.30 -11.44
N ASN A 43 -28.69 21.13 -11.24
CA ASN A 43 -29.90 20.75 -11.95
C ASN A 43 -31.16 21.45 -11.39
N ALA A 44 -31.16 21.77 -10.11
CA ALA A 44 -32.27 22.50 -9.45
C ALA A 44 -32.20 24.02 -9.65
N ALA A 45 -31.05 24.57 -10.06
CA ALA A 45 -30.88 25.99 -10.29
C ALA A 45 -31.56 26.43 -11.60
N SER A 46 -32.50 27.38 -11.49
CA SER A 46 -33.13 28.07 -12.61
C SER A 46 -32.27 29.21 -13.16
N ASP A 47 -31.50 29.86 -12.29
CA ASP A 47 -30.61 30.96 -12.64
C ASP A 47 -29.31 30.46 -13.31
N ARG A 48 -28.92 31.12 -14.40
CA ARG A 48 -27.75 30.76 -15.22
C ARG A 48 -26.44 30.90 -14.45
N GLU A 49 -26.26 31.98 -13.68
CA GLU A 49 -25.04 32.23 -12.91
C GLU A 49 -24.92 31.22 -11.77
N LEU A 50 -26.00 30.98 -11.04
CA LEU A 50 -26.01 30.00 -9.96
C LEU A 50 -25.74 28.57 -10.47
N LYS A 51 -26.30 28.22 -11.64
CA LYS A 51 -26.01 26.94 -12.30
C LYS A 51 -24.54 26.82 -12.69
N LEU A 52 -23.93 27.88 -13.23
CA LEU A 52 -22.50 27.89 -13.58
C LEU A 52 -21.63 27.76 -12.33
N PHE A 53 -21.98 28.42 -11.23
CA PHE A 53 -21.29 28.26 -9.95
C PHE A 53 -21.28 26.80 -9.48
N TYR A 54 -22.45 26.14 -9.45
CA TYR A 54 -22.54 24.73 -9.06
C TYR A 54 -21.81 23.78 -10.04
N GLN A 55 -21.87 24.06 -11.34
CA GLN A 55 -21.12 23.30 -12.34
C GLN A 55 -19.61 23.45 -12.16
N ASN A 56 -19.13 24.66 -11.83
CA ASN A 56 -17.71 24.91 -11.58
C ASN A 56 -17.23 24.16 -10.34
N ASN A 57 -17.99 24.19 -9.24
CA ASN A 57 -17.67 23.43 -8.03
C ASN A 57 -17.65 21.91 -8.27
N ARG A 58 -18.62 21.39 -9.04
CA ARG A 58 -18.59 19.99 -9.49
C ARG A 58 -17.36 19.68 -10.32
N ASN A 59 -16.98 20.57 -11.25
CA ASN A 59 -15.82 20.39 -12.11
C ASN A 59 -14.52 20.36 -11.29
N THR A 60 -14.38 21.25 -10.32
CA THR A 60 -13.27 21.24 -9.35
C THR A 60 -13.22 19.93 -8.59
N ALA A 61 -14.36 19.43 -8.07
CA ALA A 61 -14.40 18.12 -7.40
C ALA A 61 -13.97 16.97 -8.33
N ASN A 62 -14.39 16.99 -9.60
CA ASN A 62 -13.97 16.00 -10.60
C ASN A 62 -12.46 16.07 -10.88
N TRP A 63 -11.86 17.26 -10.91
CA TRP A 63 -10.41 17.41 -11.06
C TRP A 63 -9.64 16.83 -9.88
N PHE A 64 -10.11 17.08 -8.65
CA PHE A 64 -9.55 16.45 -7.46
C PHE A 64 -9.69 14.94 -7.50
N LEU A 65 -10.86 14.42 -7.90
CA LEU A 65 -11.10 12.98 -8.03
C LEU A 65 -10.12 12.33 -9.02
N LEU A 66 -9.94 12.94 -10.20
CA LEU A 66 -8.98 12.48 -11.18
C LEU A 66 -7.56 12.48 -10.60
N GLY A 67 -7.16 13.56 -9.92
CA GLY A 67 -5.86 13.66 -9.26
C GLY A 67 -5.64 12.59 -8.19
N THR A 68 -6.64 12.32 -7.36
CA THR A 68 -6.59 11.28 -6.33
C THR A 68 -6.43 9.89 -6.94
N ILE A 69 -7.19 9.57 -7.99
CA ILE A 69 -7.08 8.30 -8.70
C ILE A 69 -5.68 8.14 -9.33
N LEU A 70 -5.16 9.19 -9.96
CA LEU A 70 -3.81 9.15 -10.53
C LEU A 70 -2.74 8.96 -9.45
N LEU A 71 -2.87 9.66 -8.31
CA LEU A 71 -1.95 9.52 -7.20
C LEU A 71 -2.00 8.12 -6.58
N SER A 72 -3.19 7.54 -6.42
CA SER A 72 -3.35 6.18 -5.88
C SER A 72 -2.77 5.12 -6.83
N MET A 73 -2.92 5.32 -8.14
CA MET A 73 -2.27 4.48 -9.14
C MET A 73 -0.74 4.59 -9.08
N LEU A 74 -0.19 5.80 -8.91
CA LEU A 74 1.24 6.02 -8.81
C LEU A 74 1.83 5.39 -7.53
N ASP A 75 1.17 5.56 -6.39
CA ASP A 75 1.58 4.93 -5.13
C ASP A 75 1.64 3.39 -5.28
N ALA A 76 0.60 2.81 -5.87
CA ALA A 76 0.56 1.37 -6.14
C ALA A 76 1.61 0.92 -7.17
N TYR A 77 1.89 1.73 -8.20
CA TYR A 77 2.93 1.44 -9.19
C TYR A 77 4.33 1.48 -8.56
N VAL A 78 4.60 2.44 -7.68
CA VAL A 78 5.87 2.55 -6.95
C VAL A 78 6.04 1.37 -5.99
N ASP A 79 5.02 1.03 -5.21
CA ASP A 79 5.03 -0.13 -4.31
C ASP A 79 5.30 -1.44 -5.08
N ALA A 80 4.63 -1.62 -6.23
CA ALA A 80 4.85 -2.79 -7.08
C ALA A 80 6.25 -2.79 -7.71
N SER A 81 6.72 -1.64 -8.22
CA SER A 81 8.04 -1.50 -8.85
C SER A 81 9.19 -1.68 -7.87
N LEU A 82 9.00 -1.34 -6.60
CA LEU A 82 10.00 -1.55 -5.53
C LEU A 82 9.96 -2.96 -4.94
N SER A 83 8.88 -3.72 -5.13
CA SER A 83 8.78 -5.10 -4.63
C SER A 83 9.71 -6.10 -5.33
N ASP A 84 10.21 -5.76 -6.53
CA ASP A 84 11.19 -6.58 -7.27
C ASP A 84 12.65 -6.31 -6.86
N PHE A 85 12.91 -5.29 -6.03
CA PHE A 85 14.26 -4.96 -5.54
C PHE A 85 14.52 -5.56 -4.13
N ASP A 86 15.00 -6.81 -4.13
CA ASP A 86 15.85 -7.45 -3.11
C ASP A 86 15.36 -7.56 -1.64
N GLU A 87 14.65 -8.66 -1.31
CA GLU A 87 14.72 -9.26 0.03
C GLU A 87 15.90 -10.27 0.07
N SER A 88 17.14 -9.81 0.13
CA SER A 88 18.27 -10.66 0.56
C SER A 88 18.54 -10.41 2.05
N PRO A 89 18.13 -11.30 2.97
CA PRO A 89 18.72 -11.33 4.28
C PRO A 89 20.07 -12.04 4.14
N ASP A 90 21.08 -11.33 3.64
CA ASP A 90 22.45 -11.73 3.94
C ASP A 90 23.29 -10.55 4.40
N LEU A 91 22.87 -9.99 5.54
CA LEU A 91 23.83 -9.50 6.51
C LEU A 91 24.06 -10.59 7.57
N SER A 92 24.50 -11.78 7.15
CA SER A 92 25.37 -12.59 8.00
C SER A 92 26.74 -11.90 8.09
N LEU A 93 26.79 -10.75 8.77
CA LEU A 93 27.97 -10.45 9.56
C LEU A 93 27.96 -11.45 10.70
N ALA A 94 28.30 -12.70 10.40
CA ALA A 94 28.73 -13.65 11.39
C ALA A 94 30.00 -13.04 12.02
N PRO A 95 29.97 -12.54 13.26
CA PRO A 95 31.22 -12.51 14.00
C PRO A 95 31.51 -14.00 14.21
N SER A 96 32.50 -14.52 13.50
CA SER A 96 33.08 -15.83 13.77
C SER A 96 33.73 -15.78 15.15
N SER A 97 32.92 -15.78 16.19
CA SER A 97 33.34 -15.83 17.58
C SER A 97 32.41 -16.77 18.33
N GLN A 98 32.35 -18.01 17.87
CA GLN A 98 32.18 -19.14 18.77
C GLN A 98 33.55 -19.73 19.11
N LEU A 99 34.42 -18.87 19.63
CA LEU A 99 35.45 -19.27 20.58
C LEU A 99 34.83 -19.24 21.98
N VAL A 100 33.84 -20.10 22.26
CA VAL A 100 33.42 -20.37 23.64
C VAL A 100 33.12 -21.87 23.76
N ASN A 101 34.13 -22.60 24.22
CA ASN A 101 34.05 -23.76 25.11
C ASN A 101 32.79 -24.63 24.97
N HIS A 102 32.85 -25.71 24.17
CA HIS A 102 32.29 -27.01 24.55
C HIS A 102 32.88 -28.10 23.65
N ALA A 103 33.33 -29.19 24.27
CA ALA A 103 33.92 -30.39 23.66
C ALA A 103 35.32 -30.22 23.04
N ILE A 104 36.30 -29.95 23.93
CA ILE A 104 37.68 -30.39 23.71
C ILE A 104 37.61 -31.91 23.43
N GLY A 105 37.94 -32.31 22.20
CA GLY A 105 37.96 -33.70 21.75
C GLY A 105 39.11 -34.50 22.38
N VAL A 106 39.12 -34.64 23.70
CA VAL A 106 39.99 -35.60 24.39
C VAL A 106 39.27 -36.93 24.47
N LYS A 107 39.54 -37.79 23.50
CA LYS A 107 39.09 -39.20 23.50
C LYS A 107 39.96 -39.99 24.47
N LEU A 108 39.67 -39.93 25.77
CA LEU A 108 40.32 -40.77 26.78
C LEU A 108 39.84 -42.22 26.63
N THR A 109 40.64 -43.04 25.93
CA THR A 109 40.43 -44.50 25.84
C THR A 109 41.22 -45.16 26.95
N ILE A 110 40.56 -45.50 28.06
CA ILE A 110 41.16 -46.36 29.10
C ILE A 110 40.77 -47.80 28.79
N LYS A 111 41.72 -48.59 28.27
CA LYS A 111 41.59 -50.05 28.19
C LYS A 111 41.92 -50.64 29.55
N ILE A 112 40.93 -51.16 30.25
CA ILE A 112 41.15 -52.04 31.40
C ILE A 112 41.02 -53.47 30.87
N GLY A 113 42.15 -54.18 30.83
CA GLY A 113 42.18 -55.59 30.46
C GLY A 113 41.73 -56.47 31.63
N LEU A 114 40.91 -57.46 31.30
CA LEU A 114 40.68 -58.68 32.06
C LEU A 114 40.66 -59.84 31.06
#